data_AF-A0A2S9FB12-F1
#
_entry.id   AF-A0A2S9FB12-F1
#
_cell.length_a   1.000
_cell.length_b   1.000
_cell.length_c   1.000
_cell.angle_alpha   90.00
_cell.angle_beta   90.00
_cell.angle_gamma   90.00
#
_symmetry.space_group_name_H-M   'P 1'
#
loop_
_entity.id
_entity.type
_entity.pdbx_description
1 polymer ?
#
loop_
_entity_poly.entity_id
_entity_poly.type
_entity_poly.pdbx_seq_one_letter_code
_entity_poly.pdbx_strand_id
1 'polypeptide(L)'
;ALRTFKSKTPGHPEFRHTDGVEITTGPLGQGLASAVGMAMAARYERGLFDPEAAPGTSPFDHFIYVIASDGDMEEGVTSEASSLAGTQQLGNLIVFYDKNHISIEHDTDIALSEDVAARYRAYGWHVQEVEGGENVVGIEEAIAAAKAVTDKPSFISVRTIIGYPAPNKMNTGGVHGSALGDDEVAATKKILGFDPDKTFEVSDEVIEHTRGLRARGKEAHDKWQPEFDAWAEREPERKKLLDRLLAQELPEGWDADLTYWEPGSKAVATRAAFGQVLNDVAPKLPELWGGSADLAGSNNTTIKGVKSFGPPSISTEDFTADWYGRVLHFGIREHAMGSILSGIVLHGPTRAFGGTFLQFSDYMRPAVRLASLMDIDTIYIWTHDSVGLGEDGPTHQPIEHLAALRAIPN
;
A
#
# COMPACT_ATOMS: atom_id res chain seq x y z
N ALA A 1 -20.00 11.49 16.85
CA ALA A 1 -19.02 12.02 17.80
C ALA A 1 -17.66 11.35 17.54
N LEU A 2 -16.62 12.16 17.31
CA LEU A 2 -15.25 11.71 17.05
C LEU A 2 -14.62 11.09 18.32
N ARG A 3 -13.84 10.01 18.19
CA ARG A 3 -13.05 9.40 19.28
C ARG A 3 -13.87 9.03 20.52
N THR A 4 -15.08 8.55 20.29
CA THR A 4 -15.95 8.00 21.34
C THR A 4 -16.12 6.51 21.13
N PHE A 5 -16.33 5.77 22.22
CA PHE A 5 -16.43 4.31 22.17
C PHE A 5 -17.40 3.82 21.09
N LYS A 6 -16.92 2.95 20.20
CA LYS A 6 -17.66 2.35 19.07
C LYS A 6 -18.20 3.31 18.01
N SER A 7 -17.80 4.59 17.98
CA SER A 7 -18.23 5.47 16.90
C SER A 7 -17.56 5.10 15.58
N LYS A 8 -18.23 5.35 14.44
CA LYS A 8 -17.67 5.19 13.07
C LYS A 8 -16.59 6.22 12.72
N THR A 9 -16.11 6.98 13.69
CA THR A 9 -15.07 8.00 13.54
C THR A 9 -14.06 7.82 14.68
N PRO A 10 -13.26 6.72 14.64
CA PRO A 10 -12.15 6.50 15.58
C PRO A 10 -11.07 7.58 15.44
N GLY A 11 -10.05 7.52 16.31
CA GLY A 11 -8.96 8.51 16.31
C GLY A 11 -8.03 8.43 15.11
N HIS A 12 -7.91 7.23 14.54
CA HIS A 12 -7.26 6.98 13.26
C HIS A 12 -8.23 6.14 12.41
N PRO A 13 -8.23 6.27 11.07
CA PRO A 13 -9.12 5.50 10.21
C PRO A 13 -8.90 4.00 10.39
N GLU A 14 -10.00 3.24 10.45
CA GLU A 14 -9.99 1.78 10.60
C GLU A 14 -10.75 1.14 9.43
N PHE A 15 -10.05 0.31 8.65
CA PHE A 15 -10.62 -0.53 7.60
C PHE A 15 -11.75 -1.40 8.17
N ARG A 16 -12.79 -1.63 7.36
CA ARG A 16 -14.07 -2.31 7.72
C ARG A 16 -14.92 -1.63 8.80
N HIS A 17 -14.40 -0.67 9.56
CA HIS A 17 -15.18 0.04 10.58
C HIS A 17 -15.94 1.25 10.02
N THR A 18 -15.38 1.90 9.00
CA THR A 18 -15.95 3.08 8.35
C THR A 18 -15.99 2.91 6.83
N ASP A 19 -17.15 3.13 6.22
CA ASP A 19 -17.34 3.05 4.76
C ASP A 19 -16.42 4.05 4.04
N GLY A 20 -15.67 3.59 3.03
CA GLY A 20 -14.71 4.39 2.27
C GLY A 20 -13.33 4.55 2.91
N VAL A 21 -13.02 3.80 3.98
CA VAL A 21 -11.65 3.67 4.51
C VAL A 21 -10.99 2.44 3.89
N GLU A 22 -10.05 2.67 2.97
CA GLU A 22 -9.38 1.60 2.20
C GLU A 22 -8.35 0.80 3.02
N ILE A 23 -7.81 1.40 4.08
CA ILE A 23 -6.76 0.79 4.92
C ILE A 23 -6.77 1.42 6.31
N THR A 24 -6.50 0.62 7.35
CA THR A 24 -6.23 1.16 8.69
C THR A 24 -4.86 1.84 8.70
N THR A 25 -4.80 3.09 9.11
CA THR A 25 -3.55 3.86 9.25
C THR A 25 -3.40 4.43 10.66
N GLY A 26 -2.37 5.25 10.88
CA GLY A 26 -2.04 5.81 12.20
C GLY A 26 -0.56 5.59 12.54
N PRO A 27 -0.05 4.35 12.52
CA PRO A 27 1.39 4.13 12.47
C PRO A 27 1.94 4.74 11.17
N LEU A 28 2.78 5.77 11.30
CA LEU A 28 3.29 6.56 10.18
C LEU A 28 4.09 5.68 9.20
N GLY A 29 4.09 6.07 7.93
CA GLY A 29 4.73 5.35 6.82
C GLY A 29 3.96 4.13 6.30
N GLN A 30 3.15 3.46 7.14
CA GLN A 30 2.44 2.23 6.74
C GLN A 30 1.46 2.46 5.58
N GLY A 31 0.73 3.58 5.59
CA GLY A 31 -0.24 3.90 4.55
C GLY A 31 0.41 4.09 3.18
N LEU A 32 1.48 4.89 3.12
CA LEU A 32 2.23 5.11 1.88
C LEU A 32 2.93 3.83 1.39
N ALA A 33 3.56 3.08 2.28
CA ALA A 33 4.19 1.81 1.90
C ALA A 33 3.18 0.77 1.40
N SER A 34 1.97 0.73 1.97
CA SER A 34 0.89 -0.14 1.51
C SER A 34 0.29 0.33 0.18
N ALA A 35 0.20 1.64 -0.06
CA ALA A 35 -0.25 2.19 -1.34
C ALA A 35 0.66 1.80 -2.52
N VAL A 36 1.97 1.62 -2.28
CA VAL A 36 2.87 1.00 -3.26
C VAL A 36 2.40 -0.41 -3.62
N GLY A 37 1.98 -1.19 -2.63
CA GLY A 37 1.39 -2.53 -2.85
C GLY A 37 0.07 -2.50 -3.62
N MET A 38 -0.81 -1.53 -3.31
CA MET A 38 -2.05 -1.32 -4.08
C MET A 38 -1.74 -1.02 -5.55
N ALA A 39 -0.77 -0.15 -5.83
CA ALA A 39 -0.36 0.19 -7.19
C ALA A 39 0.30 -1.01 -7.93
N MET A 40 1.09 -1.84 -7.22
CA MET A 40 1.60 -3.10 -7.78
C MET A 40 0.47 -4.07 -8.11
N ALA A 41 -0.51 -4.23 -7.20
CA ALA A 41 -1.65 -5.11 -7.38
C ALA A 41 -2.53 -4.66 -8.55
N ALA A 42 -2.83 -3.37 -8.69
CA ALA A 42 -3.55 -2.82 -9.84
C ALA A 42 -2.93 -3.27 -11.18
N ARG A 43 -1.60 -3.22 -11.30
CA ARG A 43 -0.91 -3.69 -12.50
C ARG A 43 -0.96 -5.20 -12.67
N TYR A 44 -0.75 -5.97 -11.60
CA TYR A 44 -0.80 -7.43 -11.67
C TYR A 44 -2.20 -7.94 -12.02
N GLU A 45 -3.24 -7.36 -11.40
CA GLU A 45 -4.65 -7.64 -11.65
C GLU A 45 -5.07 -7.28 -13.08
N ARG A 46 -4.64 -6.12 -13.59
CA ARG A 46 -4.77 -5.80 -15.03
C ARG A 46 -4.15 -6.89 -15.91
N GLY A 47 -3.01 -7.45 -15.48
CA GLY A 47 -2.36 -8.59 -16.12
C GLY A 47 -3.21 -9.88 -16.16
N LEU A 48 -4.01 -10.11 -15.12
CA LEU A 48 -4.92 -11.25 -15.04
C LEU A 48 -6.19 -11.04 -15.85
N PHE A 49 -6.71 -9.81 -15.89
CA PHE A 49 -8.06 -9.53 -16.36
C PHE A 49 -8.10 -8.92 -17.77
N ASP A 50 -7.22 -8.00 -18.13
CA ASP A 50 -7.27 -7.28 -19.42
C ASP A 50 -5.86 -6.84 -19.91
N PRO A 51 -4.89 -7.76 -20.00
CA PRO A 51 -3.49 -7.40 -20.27
C PRO A 51 -3.25 -6.80 -21.66
N GLU A 52 -4.12 -7.09 -22.63
CA GLU A 52 -4.03 -6.65 -24.02
C GLU A 52 -4.62 -5.24 -24.25
N ALA A 53 -5.32 -4.66 -23.26
CA ALA A 53 -5.89 -3.32 -23.39
C ALA A 53 -4.80 -2.25 -23.53
N ALA A 54 -5.06 -1.27 -24.38
CA ALA A 54 -4.19 -0.11 -24.53
C ALA A 54 -4.13 0.68 -23.20
N PRO A 55 -3.02 1.38 -22.90
CA PRO A 55 -2.91 2.17 -21.68
C PRO A 55 -4.07 3.16 -21.52
N GLY A 56 -4.75 3.13 -20.36
CA GLY A 56 -5.87 4.03 -20.03
C GLY A 56 -7.20 3.67 -20.67
N THR A 57 -7.34 2.46 -21.23
CA THR A 57 -8.58 1.98 -21.88
C THR A 57 -9.21 0.78 -21.20
N SER A 58 -8.55 0.21 -20.19
CA SER A 58 -9.09 -0.94 -19.47
C SER A 58 -10.09 -0.46 -18.41
N PRO A 59 -11.21 -1.18 -18.17
CA PRO A 59 -12.07 -0.90 -17.02
C PRO A 59 -11.35 -1.11 -15.68
N PHE A 60 -10.19 -1.77 -15.68
CA PHE A 60 -9.36 -1.98 -14.50
C PHE A 60 -8.32 -0.85 -14.27
N ASP A 61 -8.20 0.11 -15.21
CA ASP A 61 -7.25 1.22 -15.08
C ASP A 61 -7.77 2.26 -14.07
N HIS A 62 -6.99 2.54 -13.02
CA HIS A 62 -7.31 3.55 -12.01
C HIS A 62 -6.03 4.03 -11.28
N PHE A 63 -6.17 5.11 -10.52
CA PHE A 63 -5.07 5.74 -9.77
C PHE A 63 -5.15 5.45 -8.27
N ILE A 64 -3.99 5.43 -7.62
CA ILE A 64 -3.85 5.36 -6.17
C ILE A 64 -3.33 6.71 -5.68
N TYR A 65 -4.11 7.39 -4.84
CA TYR A 65 -3.74 8.68 -4.24
C TYR A 65 -3.38 8.53 -2.77
N VAL A 66 -2.31 9.21 -2.35
CA VAL A 66 -1.84 9.18 -0.96
C VAL A 66 -1.62 10.60 -0.46
N ILE A 67 -2.00 10.87 0.79
CA ILE A 67 -1.55 12.06 1.53
C ILE A 67 -0.60 11.58 2.61
N ALA A 68 0.60 12.13 2.63
CA ALA A 68 1.66 11.82 3.57
C ALA A 68 2.20 13.11 4.21
N SER A 69 2.72 13.00 5.43
CA SER A 69 3.25 14.10 6.23
C SER A 69 4.78 14.01 6.39
N ASP A 70 5.40 14.98 7.09
CA ASP A 70 6.83 14.91 7.44
C ASP A 70 7.16 13.59 8.17
N GLY A 71 6.29 13.18 9.10
CA GLY A 71 6.46 11.94 9.86
C GLY A 71 6.41 10.67 8.99
N ASP A 72 5.64 10.68 7.89
CA ASP A 72 5.67 9.58 6.93
C ASP A 72 6.98 9.57 6.12
N MET A 73 7.56 10.75 5.83
CA MET A 73 8.79 10.87 5.05
C MET A 73 10.03 10.45 5.84
N GLU A 74 10.02 10.61 7.16
CA GLU A 74 11.10 10.23 8.08
C GLU A 74 11.12 8.72 8.38
N GLU A 75 9.99 8.03 8.29
CA GLU A 75 9.91 6.59 8.57
C GLU A 75 10.66 5.75 7.53
N GLY A 76 11.52 4.82 8.00
CA GLY A 76 12.37 3.99 7.14
C GLY A 76 11.59 3.16 6.12
N VAL A 77 10.40 2.66 6.51
CA VAL A 77 9.50 1.88 5.65
C VAL A 77 9.07 2.65 4.39
N THR A 78 8.91 3.97 4.49
CA THR A 78 8.57 4.82 3.36
C THR A 78 9.74 4.90 2.38
N SER A 79 10.97 5.04 2.88
CA SER A 79 12.16 5.05 2.04
C SER A 79 12.33 3.73 1.28
N GLU A 80 12.13 2.61 1.97
CA GLU A 80 12.15 1.27 1.36
C GLU A 80 11.10 1.15 0.25
N ALA A 81 9.84 1.47 0.55
CA ALA A 81 8.72 1.32 -0.38
C ALA A 81 8.86 2.29 -1.57
N SER A 82 9.24 3.55 -1.34
CA SER A 82 9.43 4.54 -2.39
C SER A 82 10.61 4.22 -3.31
N SER A 83 11.69 3.67 -2.76
CA SER A 83 12.80 3.14 -3.56
C SER A 83 12.32 2.03 -4.51
N LEU A 84 11.53 1.08 -4.01
CA LEU A 84 11.03 -0.03 -4.82
C LEU A 84 9.96 0.42 -5.84
N ALA A 85 9.10 1.37 -5.48
CA ALA A 85 8.08 1.93 -6.38
C ALA A 85 8.72 2.60 -7.60
N GLY A 86 9.83 3.30 -7.41
CA GLY A 86 10.63 3.90 -8.50
C GLY A 86 11.18 2.83 -9.45
N THR A 87 11.82 1.79 -8.90
CA THR A 87 12.29 0.62 -9.68
C THR A 87 11.15 -0.03 -10.48
N GLN A 88 9.95 -0.08 -9.88
CA GLN A 88 8.79 -0.71 -10.48
C GLN A 88 8.02 0.20 -11.44
N GLN A 89 8.37 1.48 -11.61
CA GLN A 89 7.73 2.40 -12.56
C GLN A 89 6.20 2.48 -12.39
N LEU A 90 5.72 2.63 -11.15
CA LEU A 90 4.30 2.64 -10.80
C LEU A 90 3.61 3.97 -11.17
N GLY A 91 3.38 4.21 -12.46
CA GLY A 91 2.81 5.46 -12.99
C GLY A 91 1.40 5.83 -12.50
N ASN A 92 0.65 4.89 -11.92
CA ASN A 92 -0.67 5.15 -11.37
C ASN A 92 -0.66 5.56 -9.88
N LEU A 93 0.52 5.62 -9.25
CA LEU A 93 0.70 6.08 -7.86
C LEU A 93 1.02 7.57 -7.82
N ILE A 94 0.18 8.34 -7.13
CA ILE A 94 0.33 9.80 -6.95
C ILE A 94 0.31 10.12 -5.46
N VAL A 95 1.42 10.62 -4.95
CA VAL A 95 1.62 10.95 -3.54
C VAL A 95 1.67 12.46 -3.36
N PHE A 96 0.87 12.98 -2.44
CA PHE A 96 0.99 14.33 -1.93
C PHE A 96 1.75 14.29 -0.61
N TYR A 97 2.82 15.08 -0.52
CA TYR A 97 3.52 15.32 0.71
C TYR A 97 3.11 16.68 1.25
N ASP A 98 2.40 16.70 2.39
CA ASP A 98 2.13 17.90 3.16
C ASP A 98 3.41 18.35 3.88
N LYS A 99 4.19 19.18 3.19
CA LYS A 99 5.45 19.74 3.70
C LYS A 99 5.15 20.99 4.51
N ASN A 100 4.72 20.81 5.75
CA ASN A 100 4.24 21.92 6.58
C ASN A 100 5.30 22.47 7.57
N HIS A 101 6.47 21.83 7.65
CA HIS A 101 7.60 22.18 8.52
C HIS A 101 7.30 22.05 10.02
N ILE A 102 6.23 21.33 10.38
CA ILE A 102 5.82 21.12 11.76
C ILE A 102 5.58 19.63 12.02
N SER A 103 6.32 19.09 12.98
CA SER A 103 6.02 17.81 13.61
C SER A 103 5.50 18.04 15.05
N ILE A 104 5.39 16.97 15.84
CA ILE A 104 5.03 17.07 17.27
C ILE A 104 6.02 17.97 18.02
N GLU A 105 7.30 17.95 17.65
CA GLU A 105 8.36 18.77 18.26
C GLU A 105 8.47 20.19 17.67
N HIS A 106 7.38 20.67 17.07
CA HIS A 106 7.32 21.95 16.35
C HIS A 106 8.20 21.92 15.09
N ASP A 107 9.10 22.88 14.95
CA ASP A 107 9.85 23.13 13.72
C ASP A 107 10.68 21.91 13.34
N THR A 108 10.42 21.36 12.16
CA THR A 108 11.09 20.17 11.65
C THR A 108 12.59 20.37 11.46
N ASP A 109 13.09 21.60 11.34
CA ASP A 109 14.53 21.88 11.19
C ASP A 109 15.39 21.26 12.30
N ILE A 110 14.82 20.95 13.47
CA ILE A 110 15.54 20.29 14.56
C ILE A 110 15.94 18.84 14.24
N ALA A 111 15.21 18.15 13.35
CA ALA A 111 15.38 16.71 13.07
C ALA A 111 15.35 16.34 11.58
N LEU A 112 14.80 17.19 10.72
CA LEU A 112 14.64 16.97 9.28
C LEU A 112 15.32 18.10 8.50
N SER A 113 16.46 17.79 7.90
CA SER A 113 17.24 18.75 7.08
C SER A 113 17.52 18.28 5.65
N GLU A 114 16.96 17.13 5.25
CA GLU A 114 17.14 16.61 3.89
C GLU A 114 16.29 17.36 2.85
N ASP A 115 16.76 17.33 1.60
CA ASP A 115 15.93 17.66 0.44
C ASP A 115 15.12 16.41 0.05
N VAL A 116 13.93 16.28 0.63
CA VAL A 116 12.99 15.18 0.34
C VAL A 116 12.69 15.10 -1.16
N ALA A 117 12.48 16.23 -1.84
CA ALA A 117 12.19 16.25 -3.27
C ALA A 117 13.37 15.71 -4.08
N ALA A 118 14.62 16.05 -3.72
CA ALA A 118 15.80 15.47 -4.35
C ALA A 118 15.94 13.97 -4.05
N ARG A 119 15.63 13.51 -2.83
CA ARG A 119 15.62 12.07 -2.51
C ARG A 119 14.63 11.30 -3.39
N TYR A 120 13.42 11.82 -3.61
CA TYR A 120 12.44 11.20 -4.51
C TYR A 120 12.89 11.24 -5.98
N ARG A 121 13.53 12.33 -6.43
CA ARG A 121 14.18 12.37 -7.75
C ARG A 121 15.24 11.28 -7.89
N ALA A 122 16.04 11.03 -6.84
CA ALA A 122 17.06 9.98 -6.83
C ALA A 122 16.47 8.56 -6.90
N TYR A 123 15.27 8.34 -6.35
CA TYR A 123 14.53 7.08 -6.52
C TYR A 123 13.93 6.90 -7.93
N GLY A 124 13.98 7.91 -8.79
CA GLY A 124 13.42 7.85 -10.15
C GLY A 124 11.96 8.27 -10.24
N TRP A 125 11.42 8.98 -9.26
CA TRP A 125 10.05 9.49 -9.27
C TRP A 125 9.90 10.73 -10.16
N HIS A 126 8.68 10.97 -10.63
CA HIS A 126 8.28 12.27 -11.16
C HIS A 126 7.98 13.20 -9.98
N VAL A 127 8.74 14.29 -9.84
CA VAL A 127 8.68 15.17 -8.67
C VAL A 127 8.22 16.55 -9.06
N GLN A 128 7.22 17.05 -8.34
CA GLN A 128 6.67 18.40 -8.48
C GLN A 128 6.61 19.07 -7.12
N GLU A 129 6.70 20.40 -7.12
CA GLU A 129 6.62 21.22 -5.91
C GLU A 129 5.54 22.28 -6.12
N VAL A 130 4.59 22.36 -5.19
CA VAL A 130 3.48 23.31 -5.21
C VAL A 130 3.56 24.17 -3.96
N GLU A 131 3.55 25.48 -4.14
CA GLU A 131 3.59 26.45 -3.04
C GLU A 131 2.16 26.86 -2.63
N GLY A 132 1.83 26.66 -1.36
CA GLY A 132 0.58 27.08 -0.73
C GLY A 132 -0.53 26.03 -0.76
N GLY A 133 -1.07 25.68 0.41
CA GLY A 133 -2.21 24.76 0.54
C GLY A 133 -3.52 25.28 -0.07
N GLU A 134 -3.68 26.60 -0.16
CA GLU A 134 -4.85 27.25 -0.77
C GLU A 134 -4.72 27.39 -2.30
N ASN A 135 -3.57 27.01 -2.88
CA ASN A 135 -3.32 27.08 -4.32
C ASN A 135 -3.92 25.88 -5.06
N VAL A 136 -5.25 25.82 -5.08
CA VAL A 136 -6.00 24.73 -5.73
C VAL A 136 -5.62 24.59 -7.21
N VAL A 137 -5.39 25.71 -7.90
CA VAL A 137 -4.96 25.70 -9.32
C VAL A 137 -3.64 24.95 -9.50
N GLY A 138 -2.62 25.28 -8.70
CA GLY A 138 -1.32 24.60 -8.77
C GLY A 138 -1.41 23.11 -8.41
N ILE A 139 -2.28 22.75 -7.46
CA ILE A 139 -2.53 21.35 -7.09
C ILE A 139 -3.19 20.59 -8.26
N GLU A 140 -4.22 21.15 -8.90
CA GLU A 140 -4.89 20.52 -10.05
C GLU A 140 -3.97 20.40 -11.28
N GLU A 141 -3.16 21.41 -11.56
CA GLU A 141 -2.13 21.37 -12.62
C GLU A 141 -1.11 20.25 -12.34
N ALA A 142 -0.64 20.12 -11.09
CA ALA A 142 0.30 19.07 -10.72
C ALA A 142 -0.32 17.67 -10.82
N ILE A 143 -1.60 17.50 -10.48
CA ILE A 143 -2.33 16.24 -10.66
C ILE A 143 -2.42 15.89 -12.15
N ALA A 144 -2.79 16.85 -12.99
CA ALA A 144 -2.89 16.62 -14.43
C ALA A 144 -1.53 16.21 -15.05
N ALA A 145 -0.45 16.90 -14.66
CA ALA A 145 0.90 16.54 -15.07
C ALA A 145 1.33 15.16 -14.56
N ALA A 146 1.01 14.81 -13.30
CA ALA A 146 1.28 13.49 -12.73
C ALA A 146 0.57 12.38 -13.51
N LYS A 147 -0.71 12.55 -13.85
CA LYS A 147 -1.49 11.58 -14.65
C LYS A 147 -0.93 11.37 -16.07
N ALA A 148 -0.25 12.37 -16.62
CA ALA A 148 0.38 12.29 -17.94
C ALA A 148 1.70 11.51 -17.91
N VAL A 149 2.31 11.30 -16.74
CA VAL A 149 3.53 10.51 -16.57
C VAL A 149 3.17 9.09 -16.15
N THR A 150 3.27 8.16 -17.10
CA THR A 150 2.79 6.78 -16.91
C THR A 150 3.90 5.77 -16.59
N ASP A 151 5.16 6.19 -16.62
CA ASP A 151 6.35 5.34 -16.44
C ASP A 151 7.10 5.61 -15.12
N LYS A 152 6.55 6.50 -14.27
CA LYS A 152 7.13 6.83 -12.97
C LYS A 152 6.03 7.12 -11.95
N PRO A 153 6.14 6.65 -10.71
CA PRO A 153 5.28 7.16 -9.64
C PRO A 153 5.52 8.67 -9.46
N SER A 154 4.46 9.39 -9.07
CA SER A 154 4.48 10.84 -8.93
C SER A 154 4.47 11.27 -7.46
N PHE A 155 5.32 12.24 -7.13
CA PHE A 155 5.44 12.86 -5.81
C PHE A 155 5.23 14.38 -5.94
N ILE A 156 4.23 14.89 -5.25
CA ILE A 156 3.85 16.30 -5.26
C ILE A 156 4.09 16.84 -3.85
N SER A 157 5.19 17.56 -3.65
CA SER A 157 5.48 18.25 -2.39
C SER A 157 4.65 19.53 -2.33
N VAL A 158 3.67 19.58 -1.44
CA VAL A 158 2.81 20.75 -1.24
C VAL A 158 3.28 21.47 0.02
N ARG A 159 3.83 22.67 -0.15
CA ARG A 159 4.21 23.52 0.98
C ARG A 159 2.94 24.15 1.58
N THR A 160 2.66 23.88 2.86
CA THR A 160 1.46 24.38 3.55
C THR A 160 1.80 25.06 4.88
N ILE A 161 0.78 25.63 5.53
CA ILE A 161 0.87 26.12 6.91
C ILE A 161 -0.12 25.32 7.75
N ILE A 162 0.37 24.51 8.69
CA ILE A 162 -0.49 23.68 9.54
C ILE A 162 -1.45 24.56 10.36
N GLY A 163 -2.72 24.16 10.44
CA GLY A 163 -3.73 24.83 11.24
C GLY A 163 -4.26 26.16 10.67
N TYR A 164 -3.98 26.47 9.40
CA TYR A 164 -4.57 27.63 8.73
C TYR A 164 -6.11 27.62 8.81
N PRO A 165 -6.80 28.75 9.08
CA PRO A 165 -6.29 30.10 9.36
C PRO A 165 -6.32 30.45 10.86
N ALA A 166 -6.03 29.51 11.78
CA ALA A 166 -6.08 29.75 13.22
C ALA A 166 -5.10 30.88 13.62
N PRO A 167 -5.60 32.05 14.09
CA PRO A 167 -4.82 33.28 14.10
C PRO A 167 -3.64 33.28 15.06
N ASN A 168 -3.72 32.50 16.15
CA ASN A 168 -2.67 32.44 17.16
C ASN A 168 -1.97 31.09 17.22
N LYS A 169 -2.55 30.04 16.62
CA LYS A 169 -2.04 28.65 16.70
C LYS A 169 -1.51 28.08 15.39
N MET A 170 -1.83 28.63 14.23
CA MET A 170 -1.27 28.11 12.97
C MET A 170 0.27 28.16 12.98
N ASN A 171 0.90 27.24 12.24
CA ASN A 171 2.36 27.10 12.18
C ASN A 171 3.03 26.77 13.53
N THR A 172 2.36 26.01 14.40
CA THR A 172 2.91 25.56 15.69
C THR A 172 2.62 24.08 15.93
N GLY A 173 3.52 23.36 16.61
CA GLY A 173 3.29 21.95 17.00
C GLY A 173 2.05 21.77 17.90
N GLY A 174 1.67 22.80 18.66
CA GLY A 174 0.47 22.77 19.51
C GLY A 174 -0.84 22.55 18.74
N VAL A 175 -0.89 22.91 17.45
CA VAL A 175 -2.09 22.75 16.61
C VAL A 175 -2.28 21.32 16.09
N HIS A 176 -1.22 20.50 16.10
CA HIS A 176 -1.21 19.16 15.52
C HIS A 176 -2.02 18.15 16.35
N GLY A 177 -1.71 18.05 17.65
CA GLY A 177 -2.17 16.93 18.49
C GLY A 177 -3.19 17.29 19.56
N SER A 178 -3.65 18.54 19.63
CA SER A 178 -4.48 19.04 20.74
C SER A 178 -5.67 19.87 20.27
N ALA A 179 -6.72 19.94 21.10
CA ALA A 179 -7.86 20.81 20.81
C ALA A 179 -7.40 22.28 20.76
N LEU A 180 -7.93 23.04 19.79
CA LEU A 180 -7.60 24.46 19.63
C LEU A 180 -7.98 25.30 20.85
N GLY A 181 -9.04 24.91 21.56
CA GLY A 181 -9.65 25.70 22.63
C GLY A 181 -10.71 26.66 22.10
N ASP A 182 -11.73 26.94 22.91
CA ASP A 182 -12.94 27.62 22.48
C ASP A 182 -12.68 29.02 21.90
N ASP A 183 -11.76 29.79 22.51
CA ASP A 183 -11.40 31.12 22.04
C ASP A 183 -10.77 31.10 20.63
N GLU A 184 -9.87 30.14 20.39
CA GLU A 184 -9.19 29.99 19.09
C GLU A 184 -10.18 29.50 18.02
N VAL A 185 -11.10 28.58 18.37
CA VAL A 185 -12.18 28.14 17.49
C VAL A 185 -13.09 29.31 17.11
N ALA A 186 -13.53 30.11 18.09
CA ALA A 186 -14.37 31.27 17.85
C ALA A 186 -13.67 32.34 16.98
N ALA A 187 -12.38 32.58 17.21
CA ALA A 187 -11.59 33.49 16.40
C ALA A 187 -11.45 33.01 14.94
N THR A 188 -11.17 31.72 14.76
CA THR A 188 -11.05 31.09 13.42
C THR A 188 -12.38 31.17 12.66
N LYS A 189 -13.51 30.89 13.31
CA LYS A 189 -14.84 31.05 12.71
C LYS A 189 -15.10 32.48 12.22
N LYS A 190 -14.76 33.49 13.04
CA LYS A 190 -14.93 34.91 12.66
C LYS A 190 -14.12 35.27 11.41
N ILE A 191 -12.90 34.75 11.28
CA ILE A 191 -12.07 34.95 10.08
C ILE A 191 -12.73 34.35 8.83
N LEU A 192 -13.33 33.16 8.97
CA LEU A 192 -14.03 32.46 7.89
C LEU A 192 -15.47 32.95 7.64
N GLY A 193 -15.97 33.91 8.43
CA GLY A 193 -17.33 34.43 8.31
C GLY A 193 -18.43 33.53 8.91
N PHE A 194 -18.08 32.59 9.79
CA PHE A 194 -19.01 31.70 10.50
C PHE A 194 -19.49 32.31 11.82
N ASP A 195 -20.64 31.82 12.31
CA ASP A 195 -21.17 32.17 13.64
C ASP A 195 -20.33 31.50 14.75
N PRO A 196 -19.63 32.27 15.61
CA PRO A 196 -18.77 31.71 16.65
C PRO A 196 -19.52 30.84 17.67
N ASP A 197 -20.82 31.08 17.87
CA ASP A 197 -21.63 30.45 18.93
C ASP A 197 -22.25 29.10 18.49
N LYS A 198 -22.23 28.79 17.20
CA LYS A 198 -22.75 27.51 16.67
C LYS A 198 -21.64 26.48 16.49
N THR A 199 -21.96 25.20 16.64
CA THR A 199 -21.03 24.09 16.38
C THR A 199 -21.60 23.15 15.33
N PHE A 200 -20.72 22.52 14.54
CA PHE A 200 -21.11 21.63 13.43
C PHE A 200 -22.09 22.29 12.44
N GLU A 201 -21.97 23.60 12.23
CA GLU A 201 -22.75 24.32 11.23
C GLU A 201 -22.23 23.97 9.84
N VAL A 202 -23.14 23.48 8.99
CA VAL A 202 -22.88 23.24 7.56
C VAL A 202 -24.08 23.80 6.81
N SER A 203 -23.85 24.72 5.87
CA SER A 203 -24.93 25.31 5.10
C SER A 203 -25.54 24.30 4.12
N ASP A 204 -26.82 24.48 3.82
CA ASP A 204 -27.51 23.65 2.83
C ASP A 204 -26.82 23.72 1.45
N GLU A 205 -26.28 24.89 1.08
CA GLU A 205 -25.53 25.09 -0.17
C GLU A 205 -24.27 24.21 -0.24
N VAL A 206 -23.50 24.12 0.85
CA VAL A 206 -22.31 23.25 0.91
C VAL A 206 -22.71 21.78 0.84
N ILE A 207 -23.77 21.37 1.54
CA ILE A 207 -24.29 19.99 1.47
C ILE A 207 -24.77 19.65 0.06
N GLU A 208 -25.55 20.53 -0.57
CA GLU A 208 -26.08 20.32 -1.92
C GLU A 208 -24.93 20.18 -2.94
N HIS A 209 -23.97 21.12 -2.91
CA HIS A 209 -22.81 21.10 -3.80
C HIS A 209 -21.98 19.82 -3.64
N THR A 210 -21.60 19.48 -2.40
CA THR A 210 -20.75 18.31 -2.12
C THR A 210 -21.48 16.98 -2.38
N ARG A 211 -22.79 16.90 -2.12
CA ARG A 211 -23.60 15.71 -2.44
C ARG A 211 -23.83 15.50 -3.93
N GLY A 212 -23.60 16.52 -4.76
CA GLY A 212 -23.50 16.37 -6.21
C GLY A 212 -22.48 15.29 -6.65
N LEU A 213 -21.48 14.96 -5.81
CA LEU A 213 -20.56 13.85 -6.06
C LEU A 213 -21.28 12.50 -6.22
N ARG A 214 -22.41 12.28 -5.53
CA ARG A 214 -23.19 11.04 -5.67
C ARG A 214 -23.73 10.86 -7.08
N ALA A 215 -24.23 11.95 -7.68
CA ALA A 215 -24.74 11.94 -9.05
C ALA A 215 -23.60 11.73 -10.05
N ARG A 216 -22.49 12.49 -9.91
CA ARG A 216 -21.31 12.33 -10.79
C ARG A 216 -20.68 10.95 -10.69
N GLY A 217 -20.58 10.40 -9.48
CA GLY A 217 -20.06 9.05 -9.25
C GLY A 217 -20.96 7.98 -9.84
N LYS A 218 -22.29 8.12 -9.71
CA LYS A 218 -23.25 7.25 -10.39
C LYS A 218 -23.09 7.34 -11.91
N GLU A 219 -23.00 8.54 -12.48
CA GLU A 219 -22.83 8.73 -13.92
C GLU A 219 -21.50 8.11 -14.43
N ALA A 220 -20.40 8.29 -13.69
CA ALA A 220 -19.12 7.66 -14.02
C ALA A 220 -19.21 6.13 -13.99
N HIS A 221 -19.87 5.56 -12.97
CA HIS A 221 -20.11 4.12 -12.87
C HIS A 221 -21.03 3.61 -14.00
N ASP A 222 -22.11 4.33 -14.30
CA ASP A 222 -23.01 3.99 -15.41
C ASP A 222 -22.30 4.03 -16.79
N LYS A 223 -21.24 4.84 -16.93
CA LYS A 223 -20.37 4.86 -18.14
C LYS A 223 -19.34 3.74 -18.14
N TRP A 224 -18.78 3.41 -16.98
CA TRP A 224 -17.84 2.31 -16.80
C TRP A 224 -18.50 0.93 -17.03
N GLN A 225 -19.75 0.76 -16.58
CA GLN A 225 -20.43 -0.54 -16.62
C GLN A 225 -20.54 -1.13 -18.04
N PRO A 226 -20.93 -0.39 -19.09
CA PRO A 226 -20.89 -0.90 -20.46
C PRO A 226 -19.50 -1.31 -20.94
N GLU A 227 -18.43 -0.64 -20.50
CA GLU A 227 -17.05 -1.00 -20.86
C GLU A 227 -16.65 -2.31 -20.18
N PHE A 228 -17.01 -2.48 -18.92
CA PHE A 228 -16.83 -3.73 -18.18
C PHE A 228 -17.66 -4.87 -18.76
N ASP A 229 -18.92 -4.63 -19.13
CA ASP A 229 -19.79 -5.64 -19.76
C ASP A 229 -19.22 -6.08 -21.11
N ALA A 230 -18.73 -5.14 -21.92
CA ALA A 230 -18.07 -5.45 -23.19
C ALA A 230 -16.75 -6.21 -23.00
N TRP A 231 -15.99 -5.90 -21.94
CA TRP A 231 -14.83 -6.70 -21.55
C TRP A 231 -15.23 -8.12 -21.14
N ALA A 232 -16.28 -8.28 -20.33
CA ALA A 232 -16.75 -9.58 -19.86
C ALA A 232 -17.24 -10.47 -21.01
N GLU A 233 -17.87 -9.89 -22.04
CA GLU A 233 -18.24 -10.59 -23.28
C GLU A 233 -17.03 -10.99 -24.13
N ARG A 234 -16.01 -10.12 -24.20
CA ARG A 234 -14.76 -10.35 -24.96
C ARG A 234 -13.85 -11.38 -24.29
N GLU A 235 -13.80 -11.40 -22.96
CA GLU A 235 -12.86 -12.15 -22.13
C GLU A 235 -13.57 -13.10 -21.14
N PRO A 236 -14.41 -14.04 -21.61
CA PRO A 236 -15.27 -14.85 -20.73
C PRO A 236 -14.49 -15.72 -19.74
N GLU A 237 -13.31 -16.22 -20.11
CA GLU A 237 -12.47 -17.02 -19.19
C GLU A 237 -11.83 -16.15 -18.09
N ARG A 238 -11.43 -14.92 -18.40
CA ARG A 238 -10.90 -13.97 -17.41
C ARG A 238 -12.01 -13.39 -16.53
N LYS A 239 -13.22 -13.21 -17.07
CA LYS A 239 -14.40 -12.91 -16.27
C LYS A 239 -14.72 -14.03 -15.28
N LYS A 240 -14.68 -15.28 -15.73
CA LYS A 240 -14.86 -16.46 -14.86
C LYS A 240 -13.79 -16.53 -13.77
N LEU A 241 -12.55 -16.20 -14.10
CA LEU A 241 -11.48 -16.03 -13.12
C LEU A 241 -11.83 -14.95 -12.10
N LEU A 242 -12.16 -13.73 -12.54
CA LEU A 242 -12.53 -12.62 -11.65
C LEU A 242 -13.68 -13.01 -10.72
N ASP A 243 -14.74 -13.62 -11.24
CA ASP A 243 -15.90 -14.06 -10.45
C ASP A 243 -15.51 -15.07 -9.37
N ARG A 244 -14.68 -16.05 -9.73
CA ARG A 244 -14.16 -17.03 -8.77
C ARG A 244 -13.36 -16.37 -7.65
N LEU A 245 -12.51 -15.40 -7.99
CA LEU A 245 -11.69 -14.69 -7.01
C LEU A 245 -12.54 -13.83 -6.07
N LEU A 246 -13.53 -13.09 -6.61
CA LEU A 246 -14.46 -12.30 -5.82
C LEU A 246 -15.36 -13.16 -4.92
N ALA A 247 -15.69 -14.38 -5.35
CA ALA A 247 -16.40 -15.37 -4.55
C ALA A 247 -15.49 -16.09 -3.52
N GLN A 248 -14.18 -15.83 -3.53
CA GLN A 248 -13.18 -16.49 -2.68
C GLN A 248 -13.14 -18.02 -2.85
N GLU A 249 -13.34 -18.49 -4.07
CA GLU A 249 -13.33 -19.92 -4.42
C GLU A 249 -12.00 -20.35 -5.06
N LEU A 250 -11.59 -21.59 -4.80
CA LEU A 250 -10.45 -22.22 -5.46
C LEU A 250 -10.93 -23.10 -6.63
N PRO A 251 -10.15 -23.24 -7.71
CA PRO A 251 -10.53 -24.10 -8.82
C PRO A 251 -10.60 -25.57 -8.38
N GLU A 252 -11.50 -26.35 -8.98
CA GLU A 252 -11.60 -27.78 -8.72
C GLU A 252 -10.25 -28.49 -8.99
N GLY A 253 -9.82 -29.33 -8.06
CA GLY A 253 -8.56 -30.08 -8.18
C GLY A 253 -7.29 -29.23 -8.04
N TRP A 254 -7.38 -28.01 -7.48
CA TRP A 254 -6.20 -27.16 -7.25
C TRP A 254 -5.10 -27.85 -6.43
N ASP A 255 -5.49 -28.75 -5.53
CA ASP A 255 -4.65 -29.51 -4.58
C ASP A 255 -4.38 -30.97 -5.00
N ALA A 256 -4.87 -31.41 -6.16
CA ALA A 256 -4.80 -32.82 -6.57
C ALA A 256 -3.37 -33.33 -6.83
N ASP A 257 -2.42 -32.44 -7.15
CA ASP A 257 -1.03 -32.79 -7.46
C ASP A 257 -0.06 -32.44 -6.32
N LEU A 258 -0.56 -32.23 -5.10
CA LEU A 258 0.31 -31.94 -3.96
C LEU A 258 1.28 -33.10 -3.72
N THR A 259 2.58 -32.77 -3.69
CA THR A 259 3.63 -33.74 -3.39
C THR A 259 3.44 -34.34 -1.99
N TYR A 260 3.53 -35.66 -1.92
CA TYR A 260 3.53 -36.43 -0.68
C TYR A 260 4.89 -37.09 -0.45
N TRP A 261 5.35 -37.09 0.81
CA TRP A 261 6.58 -37.75 1.22
C TRP A 261 6.28 -38.91 2.16
N GLU A 262 6.66 -40.12 1.76
CA GLU A 262 6.46 -41.33 2.55
C GLU A 262 7.32 -41.32 3.84
N PRO A 263 6.79 -41.83 4.97
CA PRO A 263 7.60 -42.04 6.17
C PRO A 263 8.86 -42.87 5.88
N GLY A 264 10.03 -42.34 6.25
CA GLY A 264 11.33 -42.99 6.01
C GLY A 264 11.99 -42.65 4.68
N SER A 265 11.37 -41.79 3.85
CA SER A 265 12.05 -41.20 2.68
C SER A 265 13.26 -40.36 3.09
N LYS A 266 14.06 -39.92 2.10
CA LYS A 266 15.15 -38.96 2.32
C LYS A 266 14.63 -37.74 3.10
N ALA A 267 15.39 -37.29 4.10
CA ALA A 267 15.05 -36.10 4.89
C ALA A 267 14.92 -34.86 3.98
N VAL A 268 13.85 -34.10 4.18
CA VAL A 268 13.54 -32.86 3.43
C VAL A 268 13.41 -31.71 4.41
N ALA A 269 14.13 -30.62 4.16
CA ALA A 269 13.94 -29.40 4.93
C ALA A 269 12.55 -28.81 4.65
N THR A 270 11.85 -28.33 5.67
CA THR A 270 10.49 -27.78 5.52
C THR A 270 10.40 -26.64 4.50
N ARG A 271 11.43 -25.80 4.39
CA ARG A 271 11.54 -24.78 3.33
C ARG A 271 11.57 -25.36 1.91
N ALA A 272 12.21 -26.50 1.71
CA ALA A 272 12.26 -27.17 0.41
C ALA A 272 10.92 -27.86 0.10
N ALA A 273 10.27 -28.42 1.12
CA ALA A 273 8.90 -28.94 0.99
C ALA A 273 7.91 -27.82 0.63
N PHE A 274 8.01 -26.65 1.28
CA PHE A 274 7.23 -25.46 0.90
C PHE A 274 7.46 -25.07 -0.57
N GLY A 275 8.72 -24.96 -1.00
CA GLY A 275 9.03 -24.62 -2.39
C GLY A 275 8.47 -25.63 -3.39
N GLN A 276 8.44 -26.92 -3.04
CA GLN A 276 7.80 -27.94 -3.85
C GLN A 276 6.28 -27.74 -3.92
N VAL A 277 5.62 -27.61 -2.76
CA VAL A 277 4.15 -27.39 -2.68
C VAL A 277 3.72 -26.13 -3.41
N LEU A 278 4.46 -25.02 -3.27
CA LEU A 278 4.23 -23.78 -4.01
C LEU A 278 4.21 -24.05 -5.51
N ASN A 279 5.15 -24.85 -6.01
CA ASN A 279 5.26 -25.18 -7.43
C ASN A 279 4.24 -26.22 -7.90
N ASP A 280 3.68 -27.04 -7.00
CA ASP A 280 2.59 -27.98 -7.32
C ASP A 280 1.24 -27.25 -7.56
N VAL A 281 1.01 -26.14 -6.82
CA VAL A 281 -0.27 -25.39 -6.86
C VAL A 281 -0.23 -24.15 -7.74
N ALA A 282 0.93 -23.47 -7.88
CA ALA A 282 1.04 -22.21 -8.61
C ALA A 282 0.53 -22.27 -10.07
N PRO A 283 0.72 -23.35 -10.85
CA PRO A 283 0.16 -23.47 -12.19
C PRO A 283 -1.37 -23.41 -12.24
N LYS A 284 -2.05 -23.78 -11.15
CA LYS A 284 -3.51 -23.84 -11.06
C LYS A 284 -4.12 -22.60 -10.41
N LEU A 285 -3.32 -21.78 -9.73
CA LEU A 285 -3.73 -20.60 -8.98
C LEU A 285 -3.06 -19.34 -9.56
N PRO A 286 -3.60 -18.75 -10.64
CA PRO A 286 -3.03 -17.53 -11.23
C PRO A 286 -3.05 -16.33 -10.27
N GLU A 287 -3.96 -16.30 -9.30
CA GLU A 287 -4.01 -15.29 -8.24
C GLU A 287 -2.86 -15.39 -7.23
N LEU A 288 -2.12 -16.51 -7.19
CA LEU A 288 -1.00 -16.71 -6.28
C LEU A 288 0.26 -16.08 -6.86
N TRP A 289 0.85 -15.12 -6.17
CA TRP A 289 2.08 -14.47 -6.60
C TRP A 289 2.88 -14.05 -5.37
N GLY A 290 4.15 -13.74 -5.52
CA GLY A 290 4.96 -13.50 -4.35
C GLY A 290 6.44 -13.67 -4.60
N GLY A 291 7.21 -13.54 -3.53
CA GLY A 291 8.65 -13.68 -3.63
C GLY A 291 9.35 -13.46 -2.31
N SER A 292 10.47 -12.73 -2.33
CA SER A 292 11.35 -12.65 -1.16
C SER A 292 12.07 -11.31 -1.05
N ALA A 293 12.39 -10.96 0.19
CA ALA A 293 13.33 -9.91 0.51
C ALA A 293 14.78 -10.41 0.29
N ASP A 294 15.20 -10.46 -0.98
CA ASP A 294 16.56 -10.85 -1.43
C ASP A 294 17.02 -12.27 -1.07
N LEU A 295 16.11 -13.13 -0.58
CA LEU A 295 16.41 -14.46 -0.07
C LEU A 295 15.68 -15.56 -0.85
N ALA A 296 15.36 -15.33 -2.12
CA ALA A 296 14.52 -16.23 -2.94
C ALA A 296 14.98 -17.69 -2.94
N GLY A 297 16.28 -17.94 -3.15
CA GLY A 297 16.86 -19.29 -3.08
C GLY A 297 16.84 -19.89 -1.67
N SER A 298 17.10 -19.06 -0.66
CA SER A 298 17.12 -19.50 0.74
C SER A 298 15.72 -19.79 1.29
N ASN A 299 14.70 -19.03 0.86
CA ASN A 299 13.31 -19.21 1.25
C ASN A 299 12.56 -20.24 0.40
N ASN A 300 13.07 -20.57 -0.80
CA ASN A 300 12.40 -21.40 -1.81
C ASN A 300 11.04 -20.82 -2.25
N THR A 301 11.00 -19.51 -2.47
CA THR A 301 9.78 -18.75 -2.80
C THR A 301 9.57 -18.50 -4.29
N THR A 302 10.54 -18.87 -5.15
CA THR A 302 10.42 -18.69 -6.60
C THR A 302 9.48 -19.73 -7.20
N ILE A 303 8.39 -19.24 -7.81
CA ILE A 303 7.57 -20.05 -8.71
C ILE A 303 8.39 -20.33 -9.98
N LYS A 304 8.53 -21.61 -10.35
CA LYS A 304 9.33 -22.06 -11.49
C LYS A 304 8.57 -21.83 -12.79
N GLY A 305 9.31 -21.54 -13.86
CA GLY A 305 8.75 -21.43 -15.21
C GLY A 305 7.92 -20.16 -15.47
N VAL A 306 7.90 -19.21 -14.53
CA VAL A 306 7.21 -17.91 -14.69
C VAL A 306 8.22 -16.76 -14.62
N LYS A 307 7.82 -15.61 -15.16
CA LYS A 307 8.64 -14.40 -15.16
C LYS A 307 8.54 -13.63 -13.84
N SER A 308 9.50 -12.76 -13.60
CA SER A 308 9.49 -11.81 -12.48
C SER A 308 8.58 -10.63 -12.75
N PHE A 309 7.95 -10.08 -11.72
CA PHE A 309 7.10 -8.90 -11.82
C PHE A 309 7.94 -7.64 -11.92
N GLY A 310 7.77 -6.89 -13.01
CA GLY A 310 8.29 -5.54 -13.15
C GLY A 310 8.58 -5.12 -14.59
N PRO A 311 9.06 -3.88 -14.78
CA PRO A 311 9.40 -3.39 -16.11
C PRO A 311 10.41 -4.30 -16.81
N PRO A 312 10.27 -4.64 -18.10
CA PRO A 312 11.24 -5.49 -18.79
C PRO A 312 12.70 -4.99 -18.67
N SER A 313 12.89 -3.68 -18.52
CA SER A 313 14.20 -3.03 -18.34
C SER A 313 14.94 -3.39 -17.06
N ILE A 314 14.27 -3.95 -16.04
CA ILE A 314 14.92 -4.38 -14.79
C ILE A 314 15.37 -5.85 -14.84
N SER A 315 15.19 -6.53 -15.98
CA SER A 315 15.63 -7.91 -16.15
C SER A 315 17.14 -8.05 -15.95
N THR A 316 17.54 -9.16 -15.35
CA THR A 316 18.93 -9.57 -15.16
C THR A 316 19.21 -10.86 -15.94
N GLU A 317 20.44 -11.37 -15.87
CA GLU A 317 20.78 -12.69 -16.40
C GLU A 317 19.99 -13.81 -15.71
N ASP A 318 19.74 -13.68 -14.41
CA ASP A 318 19.05 -14.68 -13.59
C ASP A 318 17.52 -14.55 -13.65
N PHE A 319 17.01 -13.34 -13.82
CA PHE A 319 15.58 -13.05 -13.71
C PHE A 319 15.08 -12.20 -14.87
N THR A 320 14.21 -12.76 -15.70
CA THR A 320 13.49 -12.00 -16.74
C THR A 320 12.24 -11.37 -16.15
N ALA A 321 12.15 -10.04 -16.20
CA ALA A 321 11.00 -9.26 -15.74
C ALA A 321 9.96 -9.03 -16.84
N ASP A 322 8.70 -8.98 -16.44
CA ASP A 322 7.54 -8.67 -17.26
C ASP A 322 6.52 -7.93 -16.42
N TRP A 323 5.77 -7.01 -17.05
CA TRP A 323 4.81 -6.14 -16.36
C TRP A 323 3.80 -6.93 -15.52
N TYR A 324 3.49 -8.15 -15.94
CA TYR A 324 2.52 -9.05 -15.30
C TYR A 324 3.17 -10.34 -14.76
N GLY A 325 4.48 -10.34 -14.52
CA GLY A 325 5.17 -11.48 -13.92
C GLY A 325 4.70 -11.80 -12.50
N ARG A 326 5.11 -12.97 -11.97
CA ARG A 326 4.61 -13.53 -10.69
C ARG A 326 5.63 -13.54 -9.56
N VAL A 327 6.93 -13.43 -9.89
CA VAL A 327 8.00 -13.44 -8.88
C VAL A 327 8.29 -12.01 -8.43
N LEU A 328 8.03 -11.72 -7.16
CA LEU A 328 8.33 -10.44 -6.53
C LEU A 328 9.76 -10.39 -6.01
N HIS A 329 10.45 -9.29 -6.29
CA HIS A 329 11.79 -8.99 -5.78
C HIS A 329 11.72 -7.74 -4.93
N PHE A 330 11.64 -7.92 -3.61
CA PHE A 330 11.52 -6.78 -2.68
C PHE A 330 12.87 -6.12 -2.39
N GLY A 331 13.99 -6.82 -2.62
CA GLY A 331 15.30 -6.45 -2.07
C GLY A 331 15.33 -6.59 -0.55
N ILE A 332 16.37 -6.09 0.11
CA ILE A 332 16.52 -6.14 1.57
C ILE A 332 15.62 -5.07 2.21
N ARG A 333 14.31 -5.33 2.23
CA ARG A 333 13.24 -4.38 2.55
C ARG A 333 12.05 -5.08 3.21
N GLU A 334 12.28 -5.78 4.32
CA GLU A 334 11.25 -6.57 4.98
C GLU A 334 10.06 -5.73 5.42
N HIS A 335 10.30 -4.51 5.93
CA HIS A 335 9.23 -3.66 6.46
C HIS A 335 8.31 -3.17 5.33
N ALA A 336 8.88 -2.71 4.22
CA ALA A 336 8.10 -2.39 3.04
C ALA A 336 7.43 -3.62 2.43
N MET A 337 8.11 -4.78 2.39
CA MET A 337 7.49 -6.05 1.95
C MET A 337 6.21 -6.33 2.75
N GLY A 338 6.25 -6.26 4.08
CA GLY A 338 5.07 -6.48 4.93
C GLY A 338 3.91 -5.52 4.63
N SER A 339 4.24 -4.25 4.40
CA SER A 339 3.25 -3.21 4.08
C SER A 339 2.66 -3.41 2.67
N ILE A 340 3.52 -3.70 1.69
CA ILE A 340 3.14 -3.98 0.30
C ILE A 340 2.20 -5.18 0.21
N LEU A 341 2.47 -6.26 0.95
CA LEU A 341 1.57 -7.42 0.99
C LEU A 341 0.17 -7.04 1.49
N SER A 342 0.09 -6.16 2.50
CA SER A 342 -1.20 -5.65 3.00
C SER A 342 -1.92 -4.85 1.91
N GLY A 343 -1.20 -3.96 1.23
CA GLY A 343 -1.73 -3.20 0.10
C GLY A 343 -2.26 -4.08 -1.03
N ILE A 344 -1.58 -5.19 -1.33
CA ILE A 344 -2.00 -6.12 -2.38
C ILE A 344 -3.37 -6.74 -2.08
N VAL A 345 -3.55 -7.30 -0.88
CA VAL A 345 -4.80 -8.01 -0.52
C VAL A 345 -5.94 -7.06 -0.15
N LEU A 346 -5.64 -5.80 0.17
CA LEU A 346 -6.64 -4.74 0.33
C LEU A 346 -7.16 -4.23 -1.02
N HIS A 347 -6.29 -4.17 -2.03
CA HIS A 347 -6.64 -3.69 -3.36
C HIS A 347 -7.65 -4.60 -4.07
N GLY A 348 -7.40 -5.90 -4.08
CA GLY A 348 -8.20 -6.84 -4.84
C GLY A 348 -7.98 -8.30 -4.44
N PRO A 349 -8.62 -9.24 -5.14
CA PRO A 349 -8.80 -10.60 -4.64
C PRO A 349 -7.62 -11.52 -4.99
N THR A 350 -6.40 -10.98 -5.11
CA THR A 350 -5.20 -11.79 -5.36
C THR A 350 -4.60 -12.32 -4.05
N ARG A 351 -3.69 -13.29 -4.16
CA ARG A 351 -3.04 -13.90 -2.99
C ARG A 351 -1.53 -13.74 -3.07
N ALA A 352 -1.01 -12.73 -2.35
CA ALA A 352 0.41 -12.48 -2.29
C ALA A 352 1.08 -13.11 -1.06
N PHE A 353 2.34 -13.51 -1.23
CA PHE A 353 3.22 -13.92 -0.13
C PHE A 353 4.60 -13.26 -0.23
N GLY A 354 5.26 -13.08 0.91
CA GLY A 354 6.63 -12.57 0.98
C GLY A 354 7.48 -13.35 1.97
N GLY A 355 8.68 -13.72 1.55
CA GLY A 355 9.62 -14.52 2.33
C GLY A 355 10.84 -13.74 2.84
N THR A 356 11.26 -14.07 4.06
CA THR A 356 12.55 -13.71 4.64
C THR A 356 12.93 -14.75 5.71
N PHE A 357 13.96 -14.54 6.51
CA PHE A 357 14.25 -15.38 7.68
C PHE A 357 13.37 -15.00 8.86
N LEU A 358 13.04 -15.97 9.72
CA LEU A 358 12.19 -15.72 10.89
C LEU A 358 12.78 -14.64 11.79
N GLN A 359 14.10 -14.55 11.88
CA GLN A 359 14.80 -13.47 12.61
C GLN A 359 14.37 -12.07 12.14
N PHE A 360 14.20 -11.87 10.84
CA PHE A 360 13.89 -10.57 10.26
C PHE A 360 12.39 -10.26 10.24
N SER A 361 11.56 -11.14 10.82
CA SER A 361 10.17 -10.79 11.15
C SER A 361 10.08 -9.56 12.07
N ASP A 362 11.11 -9.31 12.87
CA ASP A 362 11.23 -8.12 13.72
C ASP A 362 11.28 -6.81 12.91
N TYR A 363 11.95 -6.79 11.75
CA TYR A 363 12.02 -5.60 10.89
C TYR A 363 10.65 -5.21 10.34
N MET A 364 9.79 -6.20 10.06
CA MET A 364 8.48 -5.97 9.47
C MET A 364 7.32 -6.01 10.47
N ARG A 365 7.64 -6.12 11.76
CA ARG A 365 6.66 -6.36 12.82
C ARG A 365 5.53 -5.31 12.89
N PRO A 366 5.75 -4.00 12.64
CA PRO A 366 4.65 -3.03 12.63
C PRO A 366 3.61 -3.32 11.54
N ALA A 367 4.04 -3.75 10.35
CA ALA A 367 3.16 -4.12 9.25
C ALA A 367 2.40 -5.42 9.56
N VAL A 368 3.08 -6.43 10.13
CA VAL A 368 2.46 -7.70 10.58
C VAL A 368 1.36 -7.44 11.61
N ARG A 369 1.64 -6.59 12.62
CA ARG A 369 0.65 -6.19 13.62
C ARG A 369 -0.56 -5.51 12.97
N LEU A 370 -0.34 -4.65 11.97
CA LEU A 370 -1.41 -3.91 11.31
C LEU A 370 -2.28 -4.80 10.42
N ALA A 371 -1.69 -5.76 9.71
CA ALA A 371 -2.42 -6.79 8.95
C ALA A 371 -3.32 -7.63 9.87
N SER A 372 -2.77 -8.07 11.00
CA SER A 372 -3.51 -8.78 12.04
C SER A 372 -4.69 -7.95 12.60
N LEU A 373 -4.46 -6.66 12.91
CA LEU A 373 -5.51 -5.73 13.35
C LEU A 373 -6.61 -5.52 12.31
N MET A 374 -6.25 -5.46 11.03
CA MET A 374 -7.20 -5.29 9.92
C MET A 374 -7.97 -6.57 9.58
N ASP A 375 -7.55 -7.72 10.13
CA ASP A 375 -8.11 -9.02 9.81
C ASP A 375 -8.10 -9.31 8.30
N ILE A 376 -6.92 -9.07 7.71
CA ILE A 376 -6.58 -9.37 6.32
C ILE A 376 -5.57 -10.50 6.25
N ASP A 377 -5.47 -11.12 5.09
CA ASP A 377 -5.02 -12.50 4.96
C ASP A 377 -3.68 -12.63 4.21
N THR A 378 -2.79 -11.69 4.50
CA THR A 378 -1.39 -11.65 4.08
C THR A 378 -0.63 -12.92 4.51
N ILE A 379 0.33 -13.36 3.69
CA ILE A 379 1.11 -14.58 3.95
C ILE A 379 2.60 -14.24 4.07
N TYR A 380 3.19 -14.57 5.21
CA TYR A 380 4.63 -14.40 5.48
C TYR A 380 5.34 -15.76 5.51
N ILE A 381 6.35 -15.93 4.66
CA ILE A 381 7.14 -17.16 4.56
C ILE A 381 8.45 -16.99 5.32
N TRP A 382 8.44 -17.36 6.60
CA TRP A 382 9.62 -17.25 7.46
C TRP A 382 10.37 -18.57 7.58
N THR A 383 11.58 -18.61 7.01
CA THR A 383 12.48 -19.78 7.06
C THR A 383 13.60 -19.59 8.07
N HIS A 384 14.47 -20.61 8.24
CA HIS A 384 15.60 -20.56 9.18
C HIS A 384 15.11 -20.21 10.60
N ASP A 385 14.25 -21.07 11.13
CA ASP A 385 13.33 -20.79 12.24
C ASP A 385 13.93 -20.98 13.64
N SER A 386 15.18 -21.42 13.74
CA SER A 386 15.81 -21.79 15.01
C SER A 386 17.33 -21.90 14.89
N VAL A 387 18.01 -22.21 16.00
CA VAL A 387 19.45 -22.55 16.04
C VAL A 387 19.88 -23.62 15.02
N GLY A 388 18.95 -24.40 14.45
CA GLY A 388 19.22 -25.36 13.38
C GLY A 388 19.77 -24.74 12.10
N LEU A 389 19.73 -23.41 11.94
CA LEU A 389 20.36 -22.72 10.81
C LEU A 389 21.90 -22.74 10.85
N GLY A 390 22.51 -22.97 12.02
CA GLY A 390 23.95 -23.21 12.15
C GLY A 390 24.81 -21.95 12.17
N GLU A 391 25.79 -21.91 11.26
CA GLU A 391 27.02 -21.13 11.33
C GLU A 391 26.84 -19.60 11.26
N ASP A 392 25.72 -19.09 10.77
CA ASP A 392 25.42 -17.64 10.78
C ASP A 392 25.31 -17.07 12.21
N GLY A 393 25.06 -17.95 13.20
CA GLY A 393 25.20 -17.61 14.61
C GLY A 393 24.06 -16.78 15.20
N PRO A 394 24.25 -16.25 16.42
CA PRO A 394 23.16 -15.78 17.28
C PRO A 394 22.43 -14.53 16.76
N THR A 395 23.00 -13.81 15.79
CA THR A 395 22.32 -12.66 15.16
C THR A 395 21.22 -13.09 14.19
N HIS A 396 21.23 -14.35 13.73
CA HIS A 396 20.28 -14.90 12.77
C HIS A 396 19.35 -15.95 13.39
N GLN A 397 19.67 -16.44 14.59
CA GLN A 397 19.00 -17.57 15.23
C GLN A 397 17.81 -17.08 16.05
N PRO A 398 16.57 -17.37 15.62
CA PRO A 398 15.38 -16.95 16.36
C PRO A 398 15.31 -17.65 17.72
N ILE A 399 15.03 -16.89 18.79
CA ILE A 399 14.85 -17.42 20.16
C ILE A 399 13.43 -17.13 20.66
N GLU A 400 13.06 -15.86 20.76
CA GLU A 400 11.79 -15.32 21.25
C GLU A 400 10.70 -15.24 20.17
N HIS A 401 11.08 -15.33 18.90
CA HIS A 401 10.28 -14.83 17.78
C HIS A 401 8.93 -15.53 17.67
N LEU A 402 8.89 -16.85 17.85
CA LEU A 402 7.63 -17.60 17.87
C LEU A 402 6.70 -17.19 19.01
N ALA A 403 7.24 -16.88 20.19
CA ALA A 403 6.45 -16.40 21.32
C ALA A 403 5.97 -14.97 21.09
N ALA A 404 6.85 -14.10 20.57
CA ALA A 404 6.54 -12.73 20.25
C ALA A 404 5.46 -12.64 19.15
N LEU A 405 5.52 -13.46 18.11
CA LEU A 405 4.53 -13.49 17.03
C LEU A 405 3.19 -14.06 17.52
N ARG A 406 3.18 -15.16 18.28
CA ARG A 406 1.94 -15.71 18.87
C ARG A 406 1.26 -14.78 19.87
N ALA A 407 1.97 -13.79 20.40
CA ALA A 407 1.41 -12.79 21.29
C ALA A 407 0.63 -11.68 20.54
N ILE A 408 0.76 -11.59 19.20
CA ILE A 408 -0.01 -10.65 18.39
C ILE A 408 -1.43 -11.23 18.21
N PRO A 409 -2.50 -10.49 18.58
CA PRO A 409 -3.87 -11.00 18.43
C PRO A 409 -4.35 -10.92 16.98
N ASN A 410 -4.29 -12.02 16.23
CA ASN A 410 -5.27 -12.53 15.24
C ASN A 410 -4.64 -13.78 14.62
#